data_AF-A0A812IPX5-F1
#
_entry.id   AF-A0A812IPX5-F1
#
_cell.length_a   1.000
_cell.length_b   1.000
_cell.length_c   1.000
_cell.angle_alpha   90.00
_cell.angle_beta   90.00
_cell.angle_gamma   90.00
#
_symmetry.space_group_name_H-M   'P 1'
#
loop_
_entity.id
_entity.type
_entity.pdbx_description
1 polymer ?
#
loop_
_entity_poly.entity_id
_entity_poly.type
_entity_poly.pdbx_seq_one_letter_code
_entity_poly.pdbx_strand_id
1 'polypeptide(L)'
;YFWDADLMAREKALRYEISEYLVRQGADIDVENIFRCKPIDLAIFHGYEGTVQLLKSEGGQPGLFGAAYLGDLDRIKELLEEGVDIDLKGRYRRTAFAEAHLRGHFAVEAFLVQQGCSREIP
;
A
#
# COMPACT_ATOMS: atom_id res chain seq x y z
N TYR A 1 29.05 18.87 -0.76
CA TYR A 1 27.81 18.62 -1.53
C TYR A 1 26.70 18.34 -0.54
N PHE A 2 26.04 19.43 -0.17
CA PHE A 2 25.08 19.57 0.91
C PHE A 2 23.70 19.29 0.32
N TRP A 3 23.24 18.05 0.46
CA TRP A 3 21.84 17.72 0.19
C TRP A 3 21.09 18.29 1.39
N ASP A 4 20.62 19.52 1.21
CA ASP A 4 20.09 20.35 2.28
C ASP A 4 18.88 19.68 2.94
N ALA A 5 18.98 19.34 4.22
CA ALA A 5 17.88 18.73 4.96
C ALA A 5 16.61 19.61 4.92
N ASP A 6 16.80 20.93 4.77
CA ASP A 6 15.73 21.91 4.62
C ASP A 6 14.97 21.76 3.28
N LEU A 7 15.66 21.44 2.19
CA LEU A 7 15.02 21.21 0.89
C LEU A 7 14.16 19.93 0.93
N MET A 8 14.70 18.85 1.51
CA MET A 8 13.97 17.59 1.66
C MET A 8 12.74 17.74 2.57
N ALA A 9 12.85 18.56 3.62
CA ALA A 9 11.72 18.88 4.50
C ALA A 9 10.63 19.65 3.74
N ARG A 10 11.01 20.65 2.94
CA ARG A 10 10.08 21.43 2.11
C ARG A 10 9.38 20.59 1.05
N GLU A 11 10.08 19.69 0.39
CA GLU A 11 9.46 18.77 -0.59
C GLU A 11 8.44 17.83 0.07
N LYS A 12 8.75 17.31 1.27
CA LYS A 12 7.80 16.48 2.04
C LYS A 12 6.56 17.28 2.44
N ALA A 13 6.75 18.50 2.93
CA ALA A 13 5.65 19.39 3.31
C ALA A 13 4.75 19.71 2.11
N LEU A 14 5.35 20.07 0.97
CA LEU A 14 4.60 20.37 -0.26
C LEU A 14 3.79 19.17 -0.76
N ARG A 15 4.35 17.95 -0.71
CA ARG A 15 3.61 16.72 -1.09
C ARG A 15 2.43 16.45 -0.17
N TYR A 16 2.59 16.70 1.12
CA TYR A 16 1.50 16.59 2.08
C TYR A 16 0.40 17.63 1.78
N GLU A 17 0.76 18.89 1.61
CA GLU A 17 -0.19 19.97 1.29
C GLU A 17 -0.96 19.70 -0.01
N ILE A 18 -0.29 19.21 -1.05
CA ILE A 18 -0.94 18.82 -2.31
C ILE A 18 -1.91 17.65 -2.08
N SER A 19 -1.51 16.65 -1.28
CA SER A 19 -2.37 15.50 -0.96
C SER A 19 -3.63 15.95 -0.19
N GLU A 20 -3.46 16.79 0.83
CA GLU A 20 -4.57 17.38 1.60
C GLU A 20 -5.50 18.19 0.71
N TYR A 21 -4.95 19.02 -0.17
CA TYR A 21 -5.73 19.82 -1.10
C TYR A 21 -6.56 18.93 -2.03
N LEU A 22 -5.96 17.91 -2.64
CA LEU A 22 -6.66 17.01 -3.57
C LEU A 22 -7.80 16.25 -2.87
N VAL A 23 -7.56 15.72 -1.68
CA VAL A 23 -8.58 15.02 -0.90
C VAL A 23 -9.74 15.97 -0.55
N ARG A 24 -9.44 17.22 -0.14
CA ARG A 24 -10.47 18.25 0.09
C ARG A 24 -11.30 18.62 -1.14
N GLN A 25 -10.72 18.51 -2.34
CA GLN A 25 -11.46 18.73 -3.59
C GLN A 25 -12.34 17.53 -3.98
N GLY A 26 -12.40 16.49 -3.16
CA GLY A 26 -13.18 15.28 -3.44
C GLY A 26 -12.47 14.34 -4.42
N ALA A 27 -11.14 14.34 -4.43
CA ALA A 27 -10.40 13.33 -5.16
C ALA A 27 -10.77 11.94 -4.63
N ASP A 28 -11.02 11.01 -5.56
CA ASP A 28 -11.30 9.62 -5.23
C ASP A 28 -10.05 8.97 -4.61
N ILE A 29 -10.14 8.60 -3.33
CA ILE A 29 -9.05 7.99 -2.56
C ILE A 29 -8.99 6.47 -2.70
N ASP A 30 -10.01 5.86 -3.32
CA ASP A 30 -10.14 4.40 -3.49
C ASP A 30 -9.80 3.92 -4.90
N VAL A 31 -9.46 4.85 -5.81
CA VAL A 31 -9.06 4.54 -7.18
C VAL A 31 -7.77 3.70 -7.24
N GLU A 32 -7.78 2.65 -8.05
CA GLU A 32 -6.57 1.89 -8.36
C GLU A 32 -5.88 2.44 -9.62
N ASN A 33 -4.55 2.52 -9.58
CA ASN A 33 -3.77 2.74 -10.80
C ASN A 33 -3.62 1.45 -11.64
N ILE A 34 -2.90 1.53 -12.76
CA ILE A 34 -2.61 0.38 -13.64
C ILE A 34 -1.87 -0.78 -12.95
N PHE A 35 -1.27 -0.52 -11.79
CA PHE A 35 -0.55 -1.50 -10.96
C PHE A 35 -1.39 -1.97 -9.77
N ARG A 36 -2.70 -1.70 -9.75
CA ARG A 36 -3.61 -2.12 -8.66
C ARG A 36 -3.22 -1.55 -7.29
N CYS A 37 -2.57 -0.38 -7.30
CA CYS A 37 -2.20 0.33 -6.10
C CYS A 37 -3.15 1.51 -5.91
N LYS A 38 -3.72 1.62 -4.70
CA LYS A 38 -4.47 2.79 -4.25
C LYS A 38 -3.52 3.93 -3.87
N PRO A 39 -4.01 5.19 -3.80
CA PRO A 39 -3.23 6.32 -3.29
C PRO A 39 -2.52 6.04 -1.96
N ILE A 40 -3.20 5.35 -1.04
CA ILE A 40 -2.63 4.98 0.26
C ILE A 40 -1.51 3.95 0.15
N ASP A 41 -1.58 3.00 -0.80
CA ASP A 41 -0.51 2.02 -1.03
C ASP A 41 0.78 2.71 -1.47
N LEU A 42 0.66 3.71 -2.35
CA LEU A 42 1.80 4.52 -2.78
C LEU A 42 2.41 5.30 -1.60
N ALA A 43 1.56 5.89 -0.76
CA ALA A 43 2.02 6.58 0.45
C ALA A 43 2.76 5.62 1.41
N ILE A 44 2.28 4.39 1.55
CA ILE A 44 2.92 3.32 2.34
C ILE A 44 4.29 2.96 1.75
N PHE A 45 4.37 2.66 0.45
CA PHE A 45 5.62 2.22 -0.20
C PHE A 45 6.71 3.29 -0.15
N HIS A 46 6.32 4.56 -0.16
CA HIS A 46 7.26 5.68 -0.09
C HIS A 46 7.49 6.22 1.34
N GLY A 47 6.83 5.65 2.36
CA GLY A 47 6.99 6.06 3.76
C GLY A 47 6.45 7.45 4.07
N TYR A 48 5.39 7.89 3.38
CA TYR A 48 4.75 9.19 3.61
C TYR A 48 3.75 9.11 4.75
N GLU A 49 4.25 8.98 5.98
CA GLU A 49 3.43 8.75 7.18
C GLU A 49 2.29 9.77 7.35
N GLY A 50 2.55 11.07 7.12
CA GLY A 50 1.51 12.10 7.19
C GLY A 50 0.39 11.88 6.17
N THR A 51 0.75 11.54 4.93
CA THR A 51 -0.21 11.21 3.87
C THR A 51 -0.96 9.91 4.16
N VAL A 52 -0.30 8.91 4.76
CA VAL A 52 -0.97 7.67 5.19
C VAL A 52 -2.01 7.96 6.27
N GLN A 53 -1.68 8.78 7.27
CA GLN A 53 -2.63 9.16 8.33
C GLN A 53 -3.81 9.94 7.78
N LEU A 54 -3.56 10.90 6.90
CA LEU A 54 -4.59 11.69 6.22
C LEU A 54 -5.54 10.80 5.40
N LEU A 55 -5.00 9.89 4.59
CA LEU A 55 -5.83 9.00 3.78
C LEU A 55 -6.64 8.04 4.66
N LYS A 56 -6.06 7.54 5.76
CA LYS A 56 -6.79 6.72 6.74
C LYS A 56 -7.92 7.47 7.43
N SER A 57 -7.72 8.74 7.80
CA SER A 57 -8.78 9.54 8.45
C SER A 57 -9.97 9.81 7.54
N GLU A 58 -9.73 9.81 6.23
CA GLU A 58 -10.75 9.99 5.20
C GLU A 58 -11.36 8.64 4.74
N GLY A 59 -11.00 7.54 5.39
CA GLY A 59 -11.54 6.20 5.16
C GLY A 59 -10.75 5.33 4.18
N GLY A 60 -9.66 5.85 3.62
CA GLY A 60 -8.79 5.11 2.70
C GLY A 60 -8.14 3.91 3.37
N GLN A 61 -8.32 2.73 2.77
CA GLN A 61 -7.75 1.48 3.26
C GLN A 61 -6.70 0.93 2.29
N PRO A 62 -5.60 0.34 2.79
CA PRO A 62 -4.62 -0.33 1.94
C PRO A 62 -5.27 -1.42 1.09
N GLY A 63 -4.82 -1.53 -0.16
CA GLY A 63 -5.13 -2.66 -1.02
C GLY A 63 -4.32 -3.89 -0.63
N LEU A 64 -4.49 -4.98 -1.38
CA LEU A 64 -3.88 -6.27 -1.06
C LEU A 64 -2.34 -6.19 -0.95
N PHE A 65 -1.69 -5.44 -1.85
CA PHE A 65 -0.23 -5.28 -1.83
C PHE A 65 0.24 -4.37 -0.69
N GLY A 66 -0.49 -3.29 -0.38
CA GLY A 66 -0.17 -2.42 0.75
C GLY A 66 -0.31 -3.15 2.08
N ALA A 67 -1.38 -3.95 2.23
CA ALA A 67 -1.59 -4.80 3.40
C ALA A 67 -0.49 -5.88 3.53
N ALA A 68 -0.13 -6.55 2.43
CA ALA A 68 0.97 -7.51 2.40
C ALA A 68 2.33 -6.87 2.74
N TYR A 69 2.57 -5.65 2.28
CA TYR A 69 3.78 -4.88 2.59
C TYR A 69 3.85 -4.49 4.07
N LEU A 70 2.71 -4.11 4.66
CA LEU A 70 2.60 -3.76 6.08
C LEU A 70 2.59 -4.97 7.01
N GLY A 71 2.33 -6.17 6.48
CA GLY A 71 2.09 -7.37 7.29
C GLY A 71 0.71 -7.37 7.96
N ASP A 72 -0.23 -6.59 7.42
CA ASP A 72 -1.58 -6.42 7.96
C ASP A 72 -2.46 -7.61 7.57
N LEU A 73 -2.39 -8.65 8.39
CA LEU A 73 -3.11 -9.90 8.17
C LEU A 73 -4.63 -9.71 8.18
N ASP A 74 -5.15 -8.84 9.04
CA ASP A 74 -6.59 -8.66 9.18
C ASP A 74 -7.16 -7.93 7.96
N ARG A 75 -6.45 -6.92 7.44
CA ARG A 75 -6.85 -6.30 6.17
C ARG A 75 -6.80 -7.27 4.99
N ILE A 76 -5.84 -8.19 4.96
CA ILE A 76 -5.78 -9.23 3.92
C ILE A 76 -6.98 -10.16 3.99
N LYS A 77 -7.41 -10.58 5.19
CA LYS A 77 -8.62 -11.40 5.34
C LYS A 77 -9.85 -10.68 4.80
N GLU A 78 -10.04 -9.42 5.19
CA GLU A 78 -11.15 -8.59 4.69
C GLU A 78 -11.15 -8.52 3.16
N LEU A 79 -9.99 -8.24 2.54
CA LEU A 79 -9.87 -8.16 1.09
C LEU A 79 -10.18 -9.48 0.38
N LEU A 80 -9.80 -10.63 0.97
CA LEU A 80 -10.16 -11.93 0.41
C LEU A 80 -11.65 -12.23 0.57
N GLU A 81 -12.28 -11.79 1.66
CA GLU A 81 -13.74 -11.86 1.85
C GLU A 81 -14.50 -10.96 0.87
N GLU A 82 -13.92 -9.81 0.50
CA GLU A 82 -14.42 -8.91 -0.57
C GLU A 82 -14.30 -9.54 -1.98
N GLY A 83 -13.66 -10.72 -2.10
CA GLY A 83 -13.52 -11.45 -3.36
C GLY A 83 -12.32 -11.03 -4.21
N VAL A 84 -11.33 -10.36 -3.61
CA VAL A 84 -10.08 -10.03 -4.29
C VAL A 84 -9.32 -11.32 -4.61
N ASP A 85 -8.82 -11.42 -5.84
CA ASP A 85 -7.98 -12.54 -6.27
C ASP A 85 -6.68 -12.60 -5.46
N ILE A 86 -6.42 -13.72 -4.82
CA ILE A 86 -5.23 -13.94 -3.98
C ILE A 86 -3.93 -13.95 -4.79
N ASP A 87 -4.01 -14.35 -6.07
CA ASP A 87 -2.88 -14.44 -7.00
C ASP A 87 -2.77 -13.22 -7.92
N LEU A 88 -3.45 -12.13 -7.56
CA LEU A 88 -3.40 -10.88 -8.29
C LEU A 88 -1.95 -10.41 -8.41
N LYS A 89 -1.55 -10.08 -9.65
CA LYS A 89 -0.20 -9.62 -9.97
C LYS A 89 -0.18 -8.09 -10.02
N GLY A 90 0.54 -7.51 -9.07
CA GLY A 90 0.71 -6.06 -8.96
C GLY A 90 1.93 -5.57 -9.74
N ARG A 91 2.56 -4.52 -9.22
CA ARG A 91 3.81 -3.98 -9.76
C ARG A 91 4.89 -5.07 -9.80
N TYR A 92 5.70 -5.07 -10.86
CA TYR A 92 6.75 -6.08 -11.09
C TYR A 92 6.25 -7.53 -11.20
N ARG A 93 4.95 -7.74 -11.49
CA ARG A 93 4.31 -9.06 -11.56
C ARG A 93 4.34 -9.84 -10.24
N ARG A 94 4.54 -9.14 -9.11
CA ARG A 94 4.55 -9.73 -7.77
C ARG A 94 3.14 -9.96 -7.25
N THR A 95 2.98 -11.04 -6.50
CA THR A 95 1.76 -11.36 -5.76
C THR A 95 1.84 -10.82 -4.33
N ALA A 96 0.72 -10.84 -3.61
CA ALA A 96 0.68 -10.53 -2.18
C ALA A 96 1.65 -11.41 -1.38
N PHE A 97 1.76 -12.69 -1.76
CA PHE A 97 2.70 -13.64 -1.18
C PHE A 97 4.15 -13.18 -1.37
N ALA A 98 4.53 -12.80 -2.60
CA ALA A 98 5.89 -12.35 -2.88
C ALA A 98 6.26 -11.08 -2.10
N GLU A 99 5.34 -10.12 -1.96
CA GLU A 99 5.59 -8.92 -1.14
C GLU A 99 5.73 -9.25 0.35
N ALA A 100 4.83 -10.07 0.91
CA ALA A 100 4.93 -10.50 2.30
C ALA A 100 6.24 -11.26 2.58
N HIS A 101 6.65 -12.16 1.68
CA HIS A 101 7.88 -12.92 1.78
C HIS A 101 9.14 -12.03 1.74
N LEU A 102 9.21 -11.08 0.79
CA LEU A 102 10.33 -10.14 0.69
C LEU A 102 10.46 -9.22 1.90
N ARG A 103 9.36 -8.99 2.64
CA ARG A 103 9.33 -8.18 3.86
C ARG A 103 9.50 -8.99 5.14
N GLY A 104 9.47 -10.32 5.06
CA GLY A 104 9.59 -11.21 6.22
C GLY A 104 8.32 -11.34 7.05
N HIS A 105 7.16 -11.05 6.48
CA HIS A 105 5.86 -11.12 7.17
C HIS A 105 5.30 -12.54 7.18
N PHE A 106 5.93 -13.42 7.98
CA PHE A 106 5.63 -14.85 8.01
C PHE A 106 4.17 -15.19 8.37
N ALA A 107 3.50 -14.36 9.18
CA ALA A 107 2.09 -14.58 9.53
C ALA A 107 1.17 -14.41 8.31
N VAL A 108 1.42 -13.39 7.50
CA VAL A 108 0.73 -13.16 6.23
C VAL A 108 1.08 -14.26 5.24
N GLU A 109 2.36 -14.61 5.12
CA GLU A 109 2.82 -15.69 4.23
C GLU A 109 2.10 -17.02 4.54
N ALA A 110 2.09 -17.42 5.82
CA ALA A 110 1.44 -18.64 6.27
C ALA A 110 -0.06 -18.64 5.97
N PHE A 111 -0.73 -17.50 6.18
CA PHE A 111 -2.15 -17.37 5.88
C PHE A 111 -2.44 -17.47 4.38
N LEU A 112 -1.70 -16.75 3.54
CA LEU A 112 -1.88 -16.80 2.09
C LEU A 112 -1.68 -18.22 1.53
N VAL A 113 -0.69 -18.95 2.07
CA VAL A 113 -0.46 -20.37 1.71
C VAL A 113 -1.63 -21.25 2.16
N GLN A 114 -2.22 -21.02 3.33
CA GLN A 114 -3.41 -21.74 3.79
C GLN A 114 -4.62 -21.50 2.88
N GLN A 115 -4.74 -20.30 2.32
CA GLN A 115 -5.78 -19.97 1.34
C GLN A 115 -5.47 -20.50 -0.07
N GLY A 116 -4.34 -21.17 -0.27
CA GLY A 116 -3.97 -21.81 -1.53
C GLY A 116 -3.31 -20.90 -2.55
N CYS A 117 -2.69 -19.79 -2.13
CA CYS A 117 -2.00 -18.88 -3.05
C CYS A 117 -0.84 -19.56 -3.79
N SER A 118 -0.53 -19.05 -4.98
CA SER A 118 0.69 -19.36 -5.69
C SER A 118 1.91 -18.82 -4.94
N ARG A 119 2.91 -19.68 -4.79
CA ARG A 119 4.19 -19.37 -4.12
C ARG A 119 5.22 -18.79 -5.09
N GLU A 120 4.76 -18.27 -6.23
CA GLU A 120 5.61 -17.63 -7.22
C GLU A 120 6.24 -16.35 -6.66
N ILE A 121 7.57 -16.32 -6.62
CA ILE A 121 8.36 -15.13 -6.31
C ILE A 121 9.16 -14.81 -7.58
N PRO A 122 8.77 -13.78 -8.36
CA PRO A 122 9.48 -13.38 -9.57
C PRO A 122 10.76 -12.59 -9.30
#